data_AF-A0A835YF22-F1
#
_entry.id   AF-A0A835YF22-F1
#
_cell.length_a   1.000
_cell.length_b   1.000
_cell.length_c   1.000
_cell.angle_alpha   90.00
_cell.angle_beta   90.00
_cell.angle_gamma   90.00
#
_symmetry.space_group_name_H-M   'P 1'
#
loop_
_entity.id
_entity.type
_entity.pdbx_description
1 polymer ?
#
loop_
_entity_poly.entity_id
_entity_poly.type
_entity_poly.pdbx_seq_one_letter_code
_entity_poly.pdbx_strand_id
1 'polypeptide(L)'
;MFFSRCALVVFKTTGGRSWNPPGGLKPLTPSQQRNRKKNIGITLKNLSVLKLAEANQPAVPVRLYKPLSYSRAEWMKKKLEQTRQALGWGGEAAMLGESAKAVLPALRAAREAAAAAKESGSLLPRAAQEALKQGAQR
;
A
#
# COMPACT_ATOMS: atom_id res chain seq x y z
N MET A 1 7.69 2.73 1.41
CA MET A 1 7.57 4.09 0.84
C MET A 1 7.31 5.05 1.98
N PHE A 2 8.27 5.87 2.39
CA PHE A 2 8.04 6.93 3.37
C PHE A 2 7.73 8.21 2.60
N PHE A 3 6.45 8.39 2.25
CA PHE A 3 5.97 9.67 1.77
C PHE A 3 6.13 10.69 2.90
N SER A 4 6.93 11.70 2.63
CA SER A 4 7.16 12.85 3.50
C SER A 4 5.80 13.52 3.77
N ARG A 5 5.45 13.66 5.04
CA ARG A 5 4.38 14.54 5.51
C ARG A 5 4.83 16.00 5.41
N CYS A 6 5.13 16.48 4.21
CA CYS A 6 5.32 17.90 3.95
C CYS A 6 4.02 18.43 3.36
N ALA A 7 3.06 18.73 4.22
CA ALA A 7 2.03 19.69 3.89
C ALA A 7 2.75 21.02 3.57
N LEU A 8 2.70 21.42 2.29
CA LEU A 8 3.15 22.74 1.83
C LEU A 8 2.23 23.81 2.42
N VAL A 9 2.48 24.21 3.66
CA VAL A 9 1.80 25.35 4.26
C VAL A 9 2.57 26.60 3.87
N VAL A 10 2.11 27.26 2.80
CA VAL A 10 2.60 28.58 2.41
C VAL A 10 1.86 29.61 3.25
N PHE A 11 2.55 30.20 4.22
CA PHE A 11 2.01 31.34 4.95
C PHE A 11 2.11 32.59 4.07
N LYS A 12 0.97 33.10 3.61
CA LYS A 12 0.90 34.41 2.93
C LYS A 12 0.99 35.50 3.98
N THR A 13 1.97 36.39 3.84
CA THR A 13 2.02 37.64 4.64
C THR A 13 1.27 38.76 3.91
N THR A 14 0.82 39.75 4.68
CA THR A 14 0.20 41.00 4.20
C THR A 14 1.22 41.77 3.36
N GLY A 15 1.17 41.58 2.03
CA GLY A 15 2.15 42.11 1.08
C GLY A 15 2.46 41.17 -0.09
N GLY A 16 1.87 39.97 -0.15
CA GLY A 16 1.95 39.09 -1.32
C GLY A 16 3.30 38.39 -1.51
N ARG A 17 4.28 38.61 -0.63
CA ARG A 17 5.55 37.89 -0.65
C ARG A 17 5.41 36.54 0.07
N SER A 18 5.62 35.45 -0.67
CA SER A 18 5.75 34.11 -0.09
C SER A 18 7.05 34.05 0.72
N TRP A 19 6.96 33.98 2.05
CA TRP A 19 8.11 33.74 2.89
C TRP A 19 8.40 32.23 2.93
N ASN A 20 9.46 31.81 2.23
CA ASN A 20 10.05 30.49 2.45
C ASN A 20 11.21 30.73 3.43
N PRO A 21 11.19 30.21 4.66
CA PRO A 21 12.28 30.44 5.59
C PRO A 21 13.60 29.96 4.95
N PRO A 22 14.71 30.72 5.05
CA PRO A 22 16.00 30.38 4.43
C PRO A 22 16.61 29.08 4.97
N GLY A 23 15.95 28.45 5.95
CA GLY A 23 16.23 27.11 6.43
C GLY A 23 15.88 26.06 5.38
N GLY A 24 16.76 25.91 4.39
CA GLY A 24 16.88 24.66 3.66
C GLY A 24 17.00 23.48 4.63
N LEU A 25 16.61 22.29 4.17
CA LEU A 25 16.74 21.05 4.94
C LEU A 25 18.14 21.01 5.60
N LYS A 26 18.19 20.83 6.93
CA LYS A 26 19.47 20.73 7.65
C LYS A 26 20.36 19.71 6.91
N PRO A 27 21.60 20.08 6.55
CA PRO A 27 22.49 19.15 5.88
C PRO A 27 22.68 17.92 6.76
N LEU A 28 22.66 16.75 6.13
CA LEU A 28 22.85 15.49 6.84
C LEU A 28 24.21 15.49 7.52
N THR A 29 24.26 15.05 8.77
CA THR A 29 25.52 14.90 9.50
C THR A 29 26.41 13.87 8.81
N PRO A 30 27.74 13.92 8.96
CA PRO A 30 28.65 12.94 8.36
C PRO A 30 28.34 11.47 8.72
N SER A 31 27.77 11.22 9.91
CA SER A 31 27.30 9.89 10.30
C SER A 31 26.05 9.46 9.51
N GLN A 32 25.07 10.35 9.35
CA GLN A 32 23.88 10.11 8.55
C GLN A 32 24.22 9.84 7.09
N GLN A 33 25.17 10.58 6.51
CA GLN A 33 25.63 10.34 5.14
C GLN A 33 26.29 8.96 4.98
N ARG A 34 27.13 8.55 5.92
CA ARG A 34 27.74 7.21 5.92
C ARG A 34 26.70 6.10 6.05
N ASN A 35 25.74 6.25 6.96
CA ASN A 35 24.65 5.28 7.13
C ASN A 35 23.77 5.21 5.88
N ARG A 36 23.46 6.35 5.25
CA ARG A 36 22.73 6.38 3.98
C ARG A 36 23.48 5.64 2.87
N LYS A 37 24.79 5.87 2.72
CA LYS A 37 25.62 5.15 1.74
C LYS A 37 25.60 3.63 1.99
N LYS A 38 25.74 3.20 3.25
CA LYS A 38 25.64 1.78 3.64
C LYS A 38 24.27 1.19 3.28
N ASN A 39 23.19 1.89 3.63
CA ASN A 39 21.83 1.44 3.34
C ASN A 39 21.58 1.32 1.84
N ILE A 40 22.05 2.30 1.03
CA ILE A 40 21.97 2.24 -0.44
C ILE A 40 22.76 1.03 -0.97
N GLY A 41 23.96 0.78 -0.44
CA GLY A 41 24.75 -0.38 -0.82
C GLY A 41 24.03 -1.71 -0.54
N ILE A 42 23.37 -1.83 0.61
CA ILE A 42 22.60 -3.02 0.98
C ILE A 42 21.37 -3.17 0.08
N THR A 43 20.64 -2.08 -0.20
CA THR A 43 19.45 -2.15 -1.07
C THR A 43 19.81 -2.53 -2.49
N LEU A 44 20.91 -2.00 -3.05
CA LEU A 44 21.38 -2.38 -4.39
C LEU A 44 21.78 -3.86 -4.47
N LYS A 45 22.44 -4.40 -3.43
CA LYS A 45 22.77 -5.82 -3.34
C LYS A 45 21.51 -6.70 -3.25
N ASN A 46 20.55 -6.31 -2.42
CA ASN A 46 19.31 -7.05 -2.30
C ASN A 46 18.52 -7.04 -3.62
N LEU A 47 18.48 -5.88 -4.31
CA LEU A 47 17.87 -5.77 -5.63
C LEU A 47 18.58 -6.63 -6.68
N SER A 48 19.92 -6.70 -6.67
CA SER A 48 20.63 -7.59 -7.61
C SER A 48 20.31 -9.06 -7.37
N VAL A 49 20.23 -9.48 -6.10
CA VAL A 49 19.83 -10.86 -5.75
C VAL A 49 18.40 -11.16 -6.20
N LEU A 50 17.46 -10.24 -6.00
CA LEU A 50 16.08 -10.41 -6.44
C LEU A 50 15.96 -10.47 -7.97
N LYS A 51 16.70 -9.63 -8.70
CA LYS A 51 16.75 -9.69 -10.17
C LYS A 51 17.33 -11.00 -10.69
N LEU A 52 18.38 -11.52 -10.04
CA LEU A 52 18.93 -12.83 -10.37
C LEU A 52 17.91 -13.94 -10.07
N ALA A 53 17.20 -13.85 -8.94
CA ALA A 53 16.15 -14.80 -8.60
C ALA A 53 15.00 -14.76 -9.62
N GLU A 54 14.57 -13.57 -10.04
CA GLU A 54 13.55 -13.35 -11.07
C GLU A 54 13.98 -13.92 -12.43
N ALA A 55 15.20 -13.65 -12.88
CA ALA A 55 15.75 -14.21 -14.11
C ALA A 55 15.85 -15.74 -14.07
N ASN A 56 16.03 -16.32 -12.89
CA ASN A 56 16.07 -17.76 -12.67
C ASN A 56 14.70 -18.38 -12.37
N GLN A 57 13.61 -17.61 -12.42
CA GLN A 57 12.28 -18.19 -12.26
C GLN A 57 11.94 -19.03 -13.50
N PRO A 58 11.56 -20.30 -13.32
CA PRO A 58 11.17 -21.14 -14.45
C PRO A 58 9.83 -20.64 -15.02
N ALA A 59 9.73 -20.56 -16.35
CA ALA A 59 8.51 -20.12 -17.04
C ALA A 59 7.29 -21.02 -16.73
N VAL A 60 7.55 -22.29 -16.43
CA VAL A 60 6.55 -23.27 -15.99
C VAL A 60 6.87 -23.66 -14.55
N PRO A 61 5.88 -23.71 -13.63
CA PRO A 61 6.13 -24.13 -12.26
C PRO A 61 6.76 -25.52 -12.24
N VAL A 62 8.00 -25.60 -11.75
CA VAL A 62 8.74 -26.86 -11.64
C VAL A 62 8.08 -27.71 -10.56
N ARG A 63 7.42 -28.79 -11.01
CA ARG A 63 6.90 -29.83 -10.13
C ARG A 63 8.01 -30.85 -9.90
N LEU A 64 8.11 -31.32 -8.66
CA LEU A 64 9.01 -32.44 -8.37
C LEU A 64 8.51 -33.68 -9.10
N TYR A 65 9.42 -34.40 -9.75
CA TYR A 65 9.12 -35.68 -10.40
C TYR A 65 8.51 -36.70 -9.42
N LYS A 66 8.96 -36.67 -8.16
CA LYS A 66 8.46 -37.49 -7.07
C LYS A 66 7.97 -36.59 -5.94
N PRO A 67 6.83 -36.88 -5.29
CA PRO A 67 6.40 -36.14 -4.12
C PRO A 67 7.45 -36.23 -3.00
N LEU A 68 7.58 -35.14 -2.24
CA LEU A 68 8.42 -35.11 -1.05
C LEU A 68 7.92 -36.11 -0.01
N SER A 69 8.83 -36.68 0.77
CA SER A 69 8.43 -37.40 1.99
C SER A 69 7.71 -36.43 2.93
N TYR A 70 6.77 -36.96 3.71
CA TYR A 70 5.98 -36.19 4.65
C TYR A 70 6.85 -35.34 5.60
N SER A 71 7.87 -35.97 6.20
CA SER A 71 8.82 -35.29 7.09
C SER A 71 9.56 -34.14 6.43
N ARG A 72 9.94 -34.28 5.16
CA ARG A 72 10.66 -33.25 4.41
C ARG A 72 9.73 -32.10 4.01
N ALA A 73 8.49 -32.40 3.66
CA ALA A 73 7.47 -31.40 3.38
C ALA A 73 7.17 -30.55 4.63
N GLU A 74 6.98 -31.18 5.81
CA GLU A 74 6.79 -30.47 7.07
C GLU A 74 8.00 -29.60 7.44
N TRP A 75 9.21 -30.13 7.24
CA TRP A 75 10.43 -29.38 7.50
C TRP A 75 10.53 -28.12 6.62
N MET A 76 10.24 -28.25 5.32
CA MET A 76 10.23 -27.10 4.42
C MET A 76 9.14 -26.08 4.81
N LYS A 77 7.95 -26.55 5.18
CA LYS A 77 6.87 -25.69 5.66
C LYS A 77 7.30 -24.88 6.88
N LYS A 78 7.92 -25.51 7.88
CA LYS A 78 8.47 -24.83 9.06
C LYS A 78 9.53 -23.80 8.69
N LYS A 79 10.41 -24.10 7.73
CA LYS A 79 11.42 -23.13 7.25
C LYS A 79 10.79 -21.93 6.53
N LEU A 80 9.74 -22.16 5.73
CA LEU A 80 8.99 -21.08 5.10
C LEU A 80 8.27 -20.20 6.13
N GLU A 81 7.71 -20.79 7.18
CA GLU A 81 7.08 -20.03 8.27
C GLU A 81 8.11 -19.20 9.06
N GLN A 82 9.27 -19.79 9.42
CA GLN A 82 10.36 -19.08 10.09
C GLN A 82 10.88 -17.89 9.27
N THR A 83 11.08 -18.09 7.96
CA THR A 83 11.53 -17.01 7.07
C THR A 83 10.46 -15.93 6.91
N ARG A 84 9.18 -16.31 6.79
CA ARG A 84 8.07 -15.35 6.76
C ARG A 84 7.98 -14.51 8.03
N GLN A 85 8.20 -15.11 9.20
CA GLN A 85 8.25 -14.39 10.48
C GLN A 85 9.47 -13.44 10.52
N ALA A 86 10.65 -13.91 10.11
CA ALA A 86 11.86 -13.11 10.09
C ALA A 86 11.78 -11.90 9.13
N LEU A 87 11.04 -12.05 8.01
CA LEU A 87 10.79 -10.97 7.05
C LEU A 87 9.69 -10.01 7.51
N GLY A 88 9.00 -10.27 8.62
CA GLY A 88 7.92 -9.41 9.13
C GLY A 88 6.64 -9.42 8.27
N TRP A 89 6.59 -10.26 7.23
CA TRP A 89 5.45 -10.36 6.30
C TRP A 89 4.17 -10.92 6.95
N GLY A 90 4.24 -11.38 8.20
CA GLY A 90 3.07 -11.82 8.96
C GLY A 90 2.19 -10.68 9.46
N GLY A 91 2.77 -9.57 9.90
CA GLY A 91 2.04 -8.48 10.56
C GLY A 91 1.36 -7.52 9.58
N GLU A 92 2.11 -7.00 8.61
CA GLU A 92 1.56 -6.05 7.62
C GLU A 92 0.56 -6.73 6.67
N ALA A 93 0.80 -7.97 6.23
CA ALA A 93 -0.13 -8.67 5.35
C ALA A 93 -1.44 -9.06 6.06
N ALA A 94 -1.40 -9.37 7.36
CA ALA A 94 -2.60 -9.61 8.16
C ALA A 94 -3.40 -8.31 8.36
N MET A 95 -2.75 -7.20 8.71
CA MET A 95 -3.41 -5.90 8.83
C MET A 95 -3.98 -5.36 7.50
N LEU A 96 -3.26 -5.55 6.38
CA LEU A 96 -3.77 -5.22 5.05
C LEU A 96 -4.93 -6.12 4.64
N GLY A 97 -4.91 -7.40 5.02
CA GLY A 97 -6.01 -8.33 4.81
C GLY A 97 -7.26 -8.00 5.64
N GLU A 98 -7.08 -7.57 6.88
CA GLU A 98 -8.18 -7.14 7.78
C GLU A 98 -8.79 -5.82 7.32
N SER A 99 -7.97 -4.83 6.96
CA SER A 99 -8.44 -3.58 6.39
C SER A 99 -9.12 -3.77 5.03
N ALA A 100 -8.62 -4.65 4.17
CA ALA A 100 -9.29 -5.02 2.92
C ALA A 100 -10.66 -5.68 3.19
N LYS A 101 -10.75 -6.60 4.16
CA LYS A 101 -12.02 -7.24 4.55
C LYS A 101 -13.04 -6.24 5.12
N ALA A 102 -12.59 -5.19 5.80
CA ALA A 102 -13.47 -4.13 6.31
C ALA A 102 -13.98 -3.19 5.18
N VAL A 103 -13.21 -3.01 4.11
CA VAL A 103 -13.57 -2.12 2.99
C VAL A 103 -14.44 -2.81 1.93
N LEU A 104 -14.37 -4.14 1.82
CA LEU A 104 -15.14 -4.93 0.85
C LEU A 104 -16.68 -4.77 0.95
N PRO A 105 -17.31 -4.73 2.15
CA PRO A 105 -18.74 -4.47 2.28
C PRO A 105 -19.13 -3.06 1.82
N ALA A 106 -18.32 -2.05 2.16
CA ALA A 106 -18.57 -0.67 1.76
C ALA A 106 -18.46 -0.48 0.24
N LEU A 107 -17.48 -1.14 -0.40
CA LEU A 107 -17.34 -1.14 -1.85
C LEU A 107 -18.47 -1.88 -2.57
N ARG A 108 -18.98 -2.99 -2.00
CA ARG A 108 -20.15 -3.70 -2.54
C ARG A 108 -21.41 -2.83 -2.45
N ALA A 109 -21.65 -2.22 -1.29
CA ALA A 109 -22.78 -1.31 -1.09
C ALA A 109 -22.70 -0.09 -2.03
N ALA A 110 -21.51 0.48 -2.23
CA ALA A 110 -21.32 1.59 -3.16
C ALA A 110 -21.55 1.17 -4.63
N ARG A 111 -21.15 -0.05 -5.00
CA ARG A 111 -21.38 -0.60 -6.35
C ARG A 111 -22.86 -0.90 -6.61
N GLU A 112 -23.56 -1.42 -5.61
CA GLU A 112 -25.00 -1.67 -5.66
C GLU A 112 -25.80 -0.36 -5.71
N ALA A 113 -25.40 0.65 -4.92
CA ALA A 113 -25.98 1.99 -4.99
C ALA A 113 -25.74 2.66 -6.36
N ALA A 114 -24.55 2.49 -6.95
CA ALA A 114 -24.24 2.98 -8.29
C ALA A 114 -25.03 2.25 -9.38
N ALA A 115 -25.28 0.94 -9.24
CA ALA A 115 -26.12 0.18 -10.15
C ALA A 115 -27.59 0.64 -10.08
N ALA A 116 -28.13 0.84 -8.87
CA ALA A 116 -29.48 1.37 -8.67
C ALA A 116 -29.66 2.81 -9.16
N ALA A 117 -28.61 3.65 -9.07
CA ALA A 117 -28.61 4.99 -9.65
C ALA A 117 -28.62 4.97 -11.19
N LYS A 118 -27.96 3.97 -11.79
CA LYS A 118 -27.93 3.79 -13.26
C LYS A 118 -29.27 3.33 -13.83
N GLU A 119 -30.01 2.50 -13.09
CA GLU A 119 -31.36 2.05 -13.49
C GLU A 119 -32.44 3.13 -13.31
N SER A 120 -32.28 4.04 -12.34
CA SER A 120 -33.23 5.13 -12.08
C SER A 120 -32.95 6.40 -12.89
N GLY A 121 -31.93 6.40 -13.77
CA GLY A 121 -31.56 7.53 -14.62
C GLY A 121 -31.13 8.79 -13.85
N SER A 122 -30.88 8.67 -12.54
CA SER A 122 -30.65 9.80 -11.64
C SER A 122 -29.37 9.58 -10.86
N LEU A 123 -28.44 10.53 -10.98
CA LEU A 123 -27.11 10.50 -10.36
C LEU A 123 -27.12 10.88 -8.87
N LEU A 124 -28.29 11.17 -8.29
CA LEU A 124 -28.38 11.62 -6.90
C LEU A 124 -28.66 10.45 -5.95
N PRO A 125 -28.00 10.37 -4.78
CA PRO A 125 -28.29 9.36 -3.77
C PRO A 125 -29.75 9.45 -3.31
N ARG A 126 -30.40 8.30 -3.01
CA ARG A 126 -31.84 8.21 -2.69
C ARG A 126 -32.32 9.23 -1.64
N ALA A 127 -31.50 9.48 -0.61
CA ALA A 127 -31.80 10.46 0.43
C ALA A 127 -32.00 11.90 -0.12
N ALA A 128 -31.24 12.29 -1.14
CA ALA A 128 -31.38 13.58 -1.80
C ALA A 128 -32.58 13.62 -2.76
N GLN A 129 -32.97 12.48 -3.34
CA GLN A 129 -34.16 12.38 -4.20
C GLN A 129 -35.46 12.47 -3.39
N GLU A 130 -35.49 11.88 -2.20
CA GLU A 130 -36.65 11.94 -1.30
C GLU A 130 -36.87 13.36 -0.75
N ALA A 131 -35.79 14.08 -0.44
CA ALA A 131 -35.86 15.49 -0.05
C ALA A 131 -36.42 16.40 -1.17
N LEU A 132 -36.06 16.14 -2.43
CA LEU A 132 -36.61 16.85 -3.59
C LEU A 132 -38.11 16.57 -3.81
N LYS A 133 -38.56 15.34 -3.60
CA LYS A 133 -39.99 15.00 -3.69
C LYS A 133 -40.82 15.62 -2.58
N GLN A 134 -40.27 15.71 -1.36
CA GLN A 134 -40.94 16.36 -0.24
C GLN A 134 -40.99 17.90 -0.39
N GLY A 135 -39.98 18.50 -1.03
CA GLY A 135 -39.99 19.93 -1.35
C GLY A 135 -40.95 20.33 -2.48
N ALA A 136 -41.35 19.39 -3.34
CA ALA A 136 -42.24 19.65 -4.49
C ALA A 136 -43.75 19.51 -4.17
N GLN A 137 -44.12 19.18 -2.93
CA GLN A 137 -45.52 19.05 -2.47
C GLN A 137 -45.96 20.18 -1.52
N ARG A 138 -45.22 21.30 -1.47
CA ARG A 138 -45.67 22.56 -0.88
C ARG A 138 -45.86 23.60 -1.98
#